data_AF-A0A7T9CDL9-F1
#
_entry.id   AF-A0A7T9CDL9-F1
#
_cell.length_a   1.000
_cell.length_b   1.000
_cell.length_c   1.000
_cell.angle_alpha   90.00
_cell.angle_beta   90.00
_cell.angle_gamma   90.00
#
_symmetry.space_group_name_H-M   'P 1'
#
loop_
_entity.id
_entity.type
_entity.pdbx_description
1 polymer ?
#
loop_
_entity_poly.entity_id
_entity_poly.type
_entity_poly.pdbx_seq_one_letter_code
_entity_poly.pdbx_strand_id
1 'polypeptide(L)'
;MAPTYRSIVFLCLVCLIFGIASAGSLCSRVESGSSMTLSVGSISTQMGERSIFGSADAGTELYNNVLVTEYAPGIPSRGSVSAFIRGRVVEDGKILEFDDTTTIIGSITSFSKSMIYNSKTTSTLF
;
A
#
# COMPACT_ATOMS: atom_id res chain seq x y z
N MET A 1 10.00 -23.18 -17.72
CA MET A 1 10.52 -24.35 -16.97
C MET A 1 10.27 -24.09 -15.49
N ALA A 2 9.42 -24.88 -14.85
CA ALA A 2 9.06 -24.70 -13.44
C ALA A 2 10.23 -25.11 -12.54
N PRO A 3 10.66 -24.30 -11.56
CA PRO A 3 11.68 -24.72 -10.62
C PRO A 3 11.14 -25.87 -9.78
N THR A 4 11.82 -27.02 -9.85
CA THR A 4 11.49 -28.22 -9.09
C THR A 4 11.60 -27.97 -7.59
N TYR A 5 10.64 -28.48 -6.82
CA TYR A 5 10.50 -28.41 -5.35
C TYR A 5 11.82 -28.52 -4.55
N ARG A 6 12.77 -29.33 -5.00
CA ARG A 6 14.10 -29.49 -4.37
C ARG A 6 14.94 -28.22 -4.36
N SER A 7 14.84 -27.37 -5.38
CA SER A 7 15.59 -26.11 -5.46
C SER A 7 15.00 -25.03 -4.55
N ILE A 8 13.69 -25.05 -4.31
CA ILE A 8 13.01 -24.11 -3.42
C ILE A 8 13.36 -24.41 -1.96
N VAL A 9 13.38 -25.70 -1.58
CA VAL A 9 13.79 -26.14 -0.24
C VAL A 9 15.25 -25.80 0.05
N PHE A 10 16.14 -25.95 -0.95
CA PHE A 10 17.55 -25.65 -0.78
C PHE A 10 17.82 -24.14 -0.62
N LEU A 11 17.11 -23.30 -1.39
CA LEU A 11 17.20 -21.84 -1.25
C LEU A 11 16.67 -21.36 0.11
N CYS A 12 15.61 -21.99 0.61
CA CYS A 12 15.04 -21.69 1.92
C CYS A 12 15.97 -22.13 3.07
N LEU A 13 16.60 -23.30 2.94
CA LEU A 13 17.55 -23.82 3.93
C LEU A 13 18.82 -22.96 3.99
N VAL A 14 19.38 -22.55 2.86
CA VAL A 14 20.54 -21.64 2.79
C VAL A 14 20.24 -20.29 3.46
N CYS A 15 18.99 -19.82 3.38
CA CYS A 15 18.54 -18.61 4.06
C CYS A 15 18.59 -18.73 5.60
N LEU A 16 18.27 -19.92 6.14
CA LEU A 16 18.30 -20.19 7.58
C LEU A 16 19.71 -20.25 8.18
N ILE A 17 20.72 -20.67 7.41
CA ILE A 17 22.10 -20.87 7.91
C ILE A 17 22.95 -19.59 7.84
N PHE A 18 22.64 -18.69 6.91
CA PHE A 18 23.41 -17.45 6.70
C PHE A 18 22.82 -16.22 7.38
N GLY A 19 21.67 -16.32 8.07
CA GLY A 19 21.11 -15.19 8.84
C GLY A 19 20.79 -13.94 8.01
N ILE A 20 20.71 -14.06 6.68
CA ILE A 20 20.55 -12.91 5.76
C ILE A 20 19.09 -12.57 5.44
N ALA A 21 18.12 -13.09 6.18
CA ALA A 21 16.74 -12.68 6.02
C ALA A 21 16.15 -12.31 7.38
N SER A 22 15.95 -11.00 7.60
CA SER A 22 14.92 -10.55 8.51
C SER A 22 13.58 -11.08 7.99
N ALA A 23 13.22 -12.29 8.44
CA ALA A 23 12.03 -13.01 7.99
C ALA A 23 10.71 -12.22 8.20
N GLY A 24 10.74 -11.15 9.01
CA GLY A 24 9.61 -10.21 9.13
C GLY A 24 9.36 -9.33 7.90
N SER A 25 10.39 -8.99 7.12
CA SER A 25 10.25 -8.06 5.99
C SER A 25 9.70 -8.70 4.71
N LEU A 26 9.92 -10.01 4.50
CA LEU A 26 9.49 -10.71 3.29
C LEU A 26 8.01 -11.11 3.27
N CYS A 27 7.35 -11.11 4.44
CA CYS A 27 5.92 -11.43 4.56
C CYS A 27 5.03 -10.19 4.73
N SER A 28 5.64 -9.00 4.79
CA SER A 28 4.90 -7.75 4.89
C SER A 28 4.47 -7.30 3.51
N ARG A 29 3.18 -7.10 3.30
CA ARG A 29 2.60 -6.60 2.06
C ARG A 29 1.62 -5.51 2.37
N VAL A 30 1.81 -4.35 1.75
CA VAL A 30 0.86 -3.24 1.80
C VAL A 30 0.50 -2.87 0.37
N GLU A 31 -0.78 -2.62 0.14
CA GLU A 31 -1.34 -2.28 -1.16
C GLU A 31 -2.32 -1.13 -0.97
N SER A 32 -2.28 -0.16 -1.88
CA SER A 32 -3.31 0.85 -2.00
C SER A 32 -3.77 0.93 -3.44
N GLY A 33 -5.04 1.25 -3.61
CA GLY A 33 -5.61 1.45 -4.92
C GLY A 33 -6.82 2.34 -4.84
N SER A 34 -7.24 2.79 -6.00
CA SER A 34 -8.44 3.59 -6.14
C SER A 34 -9.10 3.29 -7.48
N SER A 35 -10.43 3.37 -7.50
CA SER A 35 -11.24 3.09 -8.67
C SER A 35 -12.27 4.19 -8.81
N MET A 36 -12.30 4.83 -9.98
CA MET A 36 -13.26 5.88 -10.29
C MET A 36 -13.97 5.52 -11.58
N THR A 37 -15.29 5.63 -11.58
CA THR A 37 -16.13 5.54 -12.77
C THR A 37 -17.06 6.73 -12.72
N LEU A 38 -16.72 7.79 -13.46
CA LEU A 38 -17.51 9.01 -13.53
C LEU A 38 -18.05 9.19 -14.95
N SER A 39 -19.31 9.59 -15.06
CA SER A 39 -19.88 10.06 -16.32
C SER A 39 -19.42 11.47 -16.66
N VAL A 40 -19.26 12.30 -15.62
CA VAL A 40 -18.75 13.68 -15.70
C VAL A 40 -18.04 13.98 -14.38
N GLY A 41 -16.84 14.55 -14.42
CA GLY A 41 -16.15 14.95 -13.20
C GLY A 41 -14.71 15.41 -13.36
N SER A 42 -14.19 16.00 -12.29
CA SER A 42 -12.77 16.34 -12.13
C SER A 42 -12.16 15.42 -11.08
N ILE A 43 -11.05 14.77 -11.43
CA ILE A 43 -10.35 13.80 -10.58
C ILE A 43 -8.88 14.20 -10.50
N SER A 44 -8.33 14.19 -9.29
CA SER A 44 -6.90 14.24 -9.05
C SER A 44 -6.52 13.05 -8.17
N THR A 45 -5.68 12.18 -8.70
CA THR A 45 -5.13 11.04 -7.95
C THR A 45 -3.62 11.17 -7.89
N GLN A 46 -3.08 11.10 -6.68
CA GLN A 46 -1.64 11.09 -6.45
C GLN A 46 -1.30 9.83 -5.70
N MET A 47 -0.55 8.95 -6.36
CA MET A 47 -0.07 7.71 -5.78
C MET A 47 1.45 7.67 -5.89
N GLY A 48 2.09 7.17 -4.85
CA GLY A 48 3.53 7.00 -4.85
C GLY A 48 3.98 6.01 -3.79
N GLU A 49 5.14 5.43 -4.06
CA GLU A 49 5.83 4.55 -3.14
C GLU A 49 7.28 5.00 -3.02
N ARG A 50 7.85 4.88 -1.83
CA ARG A 50 9.25 5.15 -1.56
C ARG A 50 9.77 4.09 -0.61
N SER A 51 10.72 3.28 -1.10
CA SER A 51 11.41 2.30 -0.28
C SER A 51 12.89 2.69 -0.16
N ILE A 52 13.36 2.95 1.05
CA ILE A 52 14.76 3.24 1.34
C ILE A 52 15.38 2.02 2.00
N PHE A 53 16.38 1.43 1.35
CA PHE A 53 17.15 0.31 1.88
C PHE A 53 18.56 0.78 2.29
N GLY A 54 19.09 0.27 3.41
CA GLY A 54 20.49 0.45 3.80
C GLY A 54 20.83 1.75 4.56
N SER A 55 19.85 2.45 5.13
CA SER A 55 20.05 3.62 6.00
C SER A 55 19.50 3.37 7.41
N ALA A 56 19.95 4.14 8.39
CA ALA A 56 19.37 4.15 9.75
C ALA A 56 17.88 4.56 9.75
N ASP A 57 17.45 5.29 8.71
CA ASP A 57 16.05 5.65 8.44
C ASP A 57 15.44 4.80 7.31
N ALA A 58 15.86 3.54 7.19
CA ALA A 58 15.26 2.62 6.24
C ALA A 58 13.77 2.44 6.54
N GLY A 59 12.95 2.48 5.49
CA GLY A 59 11.50 2.51 5.63
C GLY A 59 10.82 2.43 4.28
N THR A 60 9.55 2.02 4.31
CA THR A 60 8.66 2.01 3.15
C THR A 60 7.53 2.98 3.40
N GLU A 61 7.35 3.90 2.47
CA GLU A 61 6.21 4.80 2.43
C GLU A 61 5.35 4.45 1.23
N LEU A 62 4.05 4.39 1.45
CA LEU A 62 3.04 4.23 0.41
C LEU A 62 1.96 5.27 0.67
N TYR A 63 1.63 6.07 -0.33
CA TYR A 63 0.52 7.00 -0.21
C TYR A 63 -0.38 6.95 -1.45
N ASN A 64 -1.66 7.19 -1.21
CA ASN A 64 -2.68 7.30 -2.23
C ASN A 64 -3.69 8.35 -1.81
N ASN A 65 -3.65 9.47 -2.52
CA ASN A 65 -4.54 10.59 -2.31
C ASN A 65 -5.50 10.67 -3.48
N VAL A 66 -6.78 10.56 -3.19
CA VAL A 66 -7.87 10.65 -4.15
C VAL A 66 -8.69 11.88 -3.84
N LEU A 67 -8.77 12.78 -4.82
CA LEU A 67 -9.60 13.97 -4.78
C LEU A 67 -10.55 13.96 -5.98
N VAL A 68 -11.84 14.09 -5.70
CA VAL A 68 -12.87 14.32 -6.70
C VAL A 68 -13.66 15.55 -6.29
N THR A 69 -13.74 16.51 -7.20
CA THR A 69 -14.46 17.77 -6.99
C THR A 69 -15.63 17.86 -7.94
N GLU A 70 -16.41 18.94 -7.83
CA GLU A 70 -17.33 19.33 -8.90
C GLU A 70 -16.62 19.45 -10.25
N TYR A 71 -17.34 19.15 -11.34
CA TYR A 71 -16.83 19.25 -12.71
C TYR A 71 -16.69 20.72 -13.14
N ALA A 72 -17.66 21.52 -12.72
CA ALA A 72 -17.75 22.96 -12.93
C ALA A 72 -18.52 23.58 -11.76
N PRO A 73 -18.45 24.90 -11.53
CA PRO A 73 -19.14 25.56 -10.43
C PRO A 73 -20.64 25.21 -10.38
N GLY A 74 -21.07 24.55 -9.30
CA GLY A 74 -22.47 24.15 -9.11
C GLY A 74 -22.91 22.90 -9.90
N ILE A 75 -21.99 22.25 -10.62
CA ILE A 75 -22.24 20.99 -11.35
C ILE A 75 -21.49 19.86 -10.65
N PRO A 76 -22.16 19.06 -9.78
CA PRO A 76 -21.51 17.96 -9.09
C PRO A 76 -21.03 16.89 -10.07
N SER A 77 -19.91 16.27 -9.74
CA SER A 77 -19.46 15.05 -10.43
C SER A 77 -20.49 13.94 -10.25
N ARG A 78 -20.63 13.05 -11.23
CA ARG A 78 -21.57 11.92 -11.15
C ARG A 78 -20.90 10.61 -11.46
N GLY A 79 -21.04 9.65 -10.54
CA GLY A 79 -20.56 8.29 -10.72
C GLY A 79 -20.21 7.64 -9.39
N SER A 80 -19.21 6.76 -9.40
CA SER A 80 -18.70 6.05 -8.23
C SER A 80 -17.21 6.26 -8.05
N VAL A 81 -16.78 6.48 -6.81
CA VAL A 81 -15.37 6.60 -6.43
C VAL A 81 -15.13 5.70 -5.23
N SER A 82 -14.10 4.87 -5.32
CA SER A 82 -13.65 3.99 -4.25
C SER A 82 -12.15 4.15 -4.08
N ALA A 83 -11.69 4.14 -2.83
CA ALA A 83 -10.29 4.24 -2.47
C ALA A 83 -10.05 3.30 -1.30
N PHE A 84 -8.98 2.52 -1.38
CA PHE A 84 -8.63 1.55 -0.34
C PHE A 84 -7.13 1.54 -0.04
N ILE A 85 -6.83 1.18 1.20
CA ILE A 85 -5.50 0.79 1.63
C ILE A 85 -5.63 -0.43 2.53
N ARG A 86 -4.82 -1.45 2.24
CA ARG A 86 -4.81 -2.68 3.00
C ARG A 86 -3.39 -3.17 3.16
N GLY A 87 -3.10 -3.77 4.30
CA GLY A 87 -1.78 -4.25 4.57
C GLY A 87 -1.75 -5.30 5.63
N ARG A 88 -0.78 -6.21 5.48
CA ARG A 88 -0.38 -7.18 6.47
C ARG A 88 1.10 -6.95 6.72
N VAL A 89 1.45 -6.54 7.92
CA VAL A 89 2.81 -6.21 8.32
C VAL A 89 3.22 -7.15 9.43
N VAL A 90 4.40 -7.75 9.31
CA VAL A 90 4.99 -8.60 10.34
C VAL A 90 6.13 -7.84 10.99
N GLU A 91 5.90 -7.38 12.22
CA GLU A 91 6.87 -6.62 13.00
C GLU A 91 7.06 -7.30 14.35
N ASP A 92 8.31 -7.63 14.69
CA ASP A 92 8.67 -8.28 15.96
C ASP A 92 7.84 -9.55 16.28
N GLY A 93 7.58 -10.37 15.26
CA GLY A 93 6.77 -11.59 15.38
C GLY A 93 5.27 -11.36 15.56
N LYS A 94 4.80 -10.11 15.54
CA LYS A 94 3.38 -9.74 15.57
C LYS A 94 2.88 -9.46 14.16
N ILE A 95 1.67 -9.93 13.88
CA ILE A 95 0.97 -9.66 12.63
C ILE A 95 0.05 -8.46 12.88
N LEU A 96 0.28 -7.39 12.15
CA LEU A 96 -0.56 -6.20 12.09
C LEU A 96 -1.29 -6.22 10.75
N GLU A 97 -2.62 -6.28 10.81
CA GLU A 97 -3.48 -6.25 9.62
C GLU A 97 -4.38 -5.02 9.67
N PHE A 98 -4.50 -4.35 8.54
CA PHE A 98 -5.41 -3.22 8.36
C PHE A 98 -6.06 -3.28 6.97
N ASP A 99 -7.32 -2.87 6.92
CA ASP A 99 -8.11 -2.71 5.69
C ASP A 99 -9.01 -1.50 5.89
N ASP A 100 -8.72 -0.42 5.17
CA ASP A 100 -9.53 0.79 5.13
C ASP A 100 -9.98 1.00 3.69
N THR A 101 -11.29 0.92 3.48
CA THR A 101 -11.93 1.13 2.20
C THR A 101 -13.02 2.18 2.35
N THR A 102 -12.99 3.20 1.51
CA THR A 102 -14.00 4.27 1.48
C THR A 102 -14.58 4.37 0.08
N THR A 103 -15.91 4.32 -0.03
CA THR A 103 -16.62 4.37 -1.32
C THR A 103 -17.76 5.38 -1.26
N ILE A 104 -17.91 6.17 -2.32
CA ILE A 104 -19.03 7.07 -2.54
C ILE A 104 -19.63 6.84 -3.93
N ILE A 105 -20.94 6.93 -4.03
CA ILE A 105 -21.68 6.74 -5.28
C ILE A 105 -22.77 7.82 -5.36
N GLY A 106 -22.95 8.40 -6.55
CA GLY A 106 -24.01 9.37 -6.83
C GLY A 106 -23.46 10.72 -7.27
N SER A 107 -24.12 11.79 -6.81
CA SER A 107 -23.68 13.17 -7.07
C SER A 107 -22.63 13.57 -6.03
N ILE A 108 -21.42 13.89 -6.48
CA ILE A 108 -20.25 14.17 -5.67
C ILE A 108 -19.88 15.63 -5.86
N THR A 109 -20.08 16.45 -4.82
CA THR A 109 -19.61 17.84 -4.77
C THR A 109 -18.15 17.90 -4.33
N SER A 110 -17.79 17.07 -3.35
CA SER A 110 -16.42 16.89 -2.88
C SER A 110 -16.26 15.49 -2.29
N PHE A 111 -15.20 14.80 -2.71
CA PHE A 111 -14.70 13.58 -2.09
C PHE A 111 -13.19 13.70 -2.00
N SER A 112 -12.65 13.55 -0.78
CA SER A 112 -11.21 13.57 -0.55
C SER A 112 -10.87 12.43 0.41
N LYS A 113 -9.98 11.56 -0.02
CA LYS A 113 -9.44 10.47 0.80
C LYS A 113 -7.92 10.49 0.65
N SER A 114 -7.23 10.68 1.76
CA SER A 114 -5.78 10.55 1.88
C SER A 114 -5.48 9.29 2.67
N MET A 115 -4.69 8.39 2.09
CA MET A 115 -4.29 7.13 2.71
C MET A 115 -2.77 7.06 2.66
N ILE A 116 -2.14 6.88 3.81
CA ILE A 116 -0.69 6.88 3.95
C ILE A 116 -0.30 5.73 4.88
N TYR A 117 0.62 4.91 4.41
CA TYR A 117 1.34 3.92 5.20
C TYR A 117 2.82 4.32 5.27
N ASN A 118 3.38 4.28 6.47
CA ASN A 118 4.80 4.54 6.70
C ASN A 118 5.36 3.47 7.64
N SER A 119 6.37 2.75 7.18
CA SER A 119 7.14 1.83 8.00
C SER A 119 8.46 2.46 8.41
N LYS A 120 8.86 2.26 9.65
CA LYS A 120 10.20 2.56 10.14
C LYS A 120 10.89 1.26 10.47
N THR A 121 12.00 0.98 9.80
CA THR A 121 12.87 -0.11 10.22
C THR A 121 13.71 0.42 11.38
N THR A 122 13.30 0.13 12.60
CA THR A 122 14.18 0.38 13.75
C THR A 122 15.34 -0.60 13.65
N SER A 123 16.48 -0.14 13.13
CA SER A 123 17.72 -0.92 13.14
C SER A 123 18.23 -0.97 14.57
N THR A 124 17.75 -1.93 15.36
CA THR A 124 18.41 -2.28 16.63
C THR A 124 19.67 -3.08 16.32
N LEU A 125 20.72 -2.38 15.89
CA LEU A 125 22.09 -2.91 15.92
C LEU A 125 22.54 -2.93 17.39
N PHE A 126 22.74 -4.13 17.93
CA PHE A 126 23.63 -4.39 19.07
C PHE A 126 25.05 -4.58 18.55
#